data_AF-A0A6P6KUS6-F1
#
_entry.id   AF-A0A6P6KUS6-F1
#
_cell.length_a   1.000
_cell.length_b   1.000
_cell.length_c   1.000
_cell.angle_alpha   90.00
_cell.angle_beta   90.00
_cell.angle_gamma   90.00
#
_symmetry.space_group_name_H-M   'P 1'
#
loop_
_entity.id
_entity.type
_entity.pdbx_description
1 polymer ?
#
loop_
_entity_poly.entity_id
_entity_poly.type
_entity_poly.pdbx_seq_one_letter_code
_entity_poly.pdbx_strand_id
1 'polypeptide(L)'
;MNWSWSWTPKMSSSDSCRASWTVSAPPLSHTTPPGRQKPQEQRYQMIPQRTKRQAISAEPTGLDPNQLAHVTLTNYSKNEESRELIQKALLENDFMKHLEASQILTIMDCMYPTTLAQGCCVIQEGDDGSTVYVLEEGSVEVTKGERKLCTIEPGKVFGELAILYNCTRTATVTALTDIKLWAIDRQGFQTIMMRTGLLKHSNYMEFLRSVPSFKTLTEDVLSKVADVLEETHYSDGDYIIRQGATGDTFFIISEGQVRVTQQKSASEEPVFLSTLSTGDWFGEQALKGEDVRTANVTAVGDVTCLVVDRESFKQLIGGLDNMSNKMYESEEVKTRLEAEAAFFSNMSLSDVRVICTLGVGGFSRVELVQLKNDHSRSFAMKVLKKRHILDTSQQGHILSERRIMMEAHSPFTVRLYRTFRDSKYLYMLLEACLGGELWTLLRDRGSFDDSTTRFYAGCVVEALAFLHSRGIIYRDLKPENIILDHRGYAKLVDFGFAKKVGLGKKTWTFCGTPEYVAPEIILNKGHDVSADYWSLGILVFELLSGRLVIY
;
A
#
# COMPACT_ATOMS: atom_id res chain seq x y z
N MET A 1 -6.29 35.21 -20.05
CA MET A 1 -5.08 35.83 -19.47
C MET A 1 -3.90 34.98 -19.91
N ASN A 2 -3.06 35.47 -20.83
CA ASN A 2 -1.94 34.69 -21.36
C ASN A 2 -0.75 34.78 -20.40
N TRP A 3 -0.34 33.62 -19.87
CA TRP A 3 0.88 33.47 -19.08
C TRP A 3 2.02 33.04 -19.99
N SER A 4 3.17 33.72 -19.92
CA SER A 4 4.39 33.33 -20.64
C SER A 4 5.41 32.73 -19.68
N TRP A 5 5.89 31.53 -19.99
CA TRP A 5 6.95 30.86 -19.26
C TRP A 5 8.27 31.07 -20.00
N SER A 6 9.32 31.51 -19.29
CA SER A 6 10.67 31.62 -19.86
C SER A 6 11.67 30.82 -19.04
N TRP A 7 12.54 30.10 -19.75
CA TRP A 7 13.63 29.32 -19.19
C TRP A 7 14.92 30.12 -19.30
N THR A 8 15.66 30.27 -18.20
CA THR A 8 17.02 30.83 -18.22
C THR A 8 17.96 29.93 -17.42
N PRO A 9 19.11 29.53 -17.99
CA PRO A 9 20.13 28.80 -17.24
C PRO A 9 20.92 29.78 -16.38
N LYS A 10 20.91 29.59 -15.05
CA LYS A 10 21.88 30.24 -14.16
C LYS A 10 23.10 29.34 -14.01
N MET A 11 24.22 29.75 -14.61
CA MET A 11 25.53 29.17 -14.28
C MET A 11 25.91 29.62 -12.87
N SER A 12 26.00 28.68 -11.93
CA SER A 12 26.65 28.90 -10.63
C SER A 12 27.97 28.14 -10.62
N SER A 13 28.99 28.70 -9.99
CA SER A 13 30.34 28.12 -9.85
C SER A 13 30.43 26.95 -8.86
N SER A 14 29.33 26.22 -8.66
CA SER A 14 29.27 24.97 -7.89
C SER A 14 28.49 23.95 -8.71
N ASP A 15 28.92 22.69 -8.73
CA ASP A 15 28.54 21.58 -9.64
C ASP A 15 27.06 21.12 -9.60
N SER A 16 26.11 22.04 -9.41
CA SER A 16 24.68 21.83 -9.63
C SER A 16 24.09 22.99 -10.44
N CYS A 17 23.55 22.68 -11.62
CA CYS A 17 22.67 23.61 -12.34
C CYS A 17 21.30 23.64 -11.64
N ARG A 18 20.95 24.74 -10.96
CA ARG A 18 19.56 24.97 -10.51
C ARG A 18 18.75 25.57 -11.66
N ALA A 19 17.64 24.93 -12.00
CA ALA A 19 16.61 25.55 -12.83
C ALA A 19 15.76 26.50 -11.96
N SER A 20 15.48 27.71 -12.44
CA SER A 20 14.53 28.63 -11.82
C SER A 20 13.53 29.12 -12.85
N TRP A 21 12.24 28.88 -12.60
CA TRP A 21 11.15 29.43 -13.40
C TRP A 21 10.72 30.77 -12.83
N THR A 22 10.58 31.79 -13.67
CA THR A 22 9.99 33.08 -13.27
C THR A 22 8.65 33.26 -13.97
N VAL A 23 7.63 33.62 -13.19
CA VAL A 23 6.27 33.93 -13.66
C VAL A 23 6.06 35.43 -13.45
N SER A 24 5.83 36.16 -14.53
CA SER A 24 5.55 37.61 -14.47
C SER A 24 4.07 37.87 -14.74
N ALA A 25 3.37 38.45 -13.76
CA ALA A 25 2.01 38.96 -13.91
C ALA A 25 2.05 40.47 -14.23
N PRO A 26 1.06 41.03 -14.98
CA PRO A 26 1.00 42.47 -15.22
C PRO A 26 0.63 43.25 -13.94
N PRO A 27 1.13 44.49 -13.76
CA PRO A 27 0.90 45.25 -12.53
C PRO A 27 -0.55 45.71 -12.41
N LEU A 28 -1.17 45.40 -11.27
CA LEU A 28 -2.48 45.94 -10.85
C LEU A 28 -2.27 47.25 -10.08
N SER A 29 -2.93 48.32 -10.52
CA SER A 29 -2.97 49.61 -9.85
C SER A 29 -3.99 49.59 -8.70
N HIS A 30 -3.55 49.78 -7.45
CA HIS A 30 -4.49 50.11 -6.37
C HIS A 30 -3.93 51.17 -5.41
N THR A 31 -4.77 52.19 -5.22
CA THR A 31 -4.72 53.32 -4.29
C THR A 31 -4.88 52.88 -2.84
N THR A 32 -4.03 53.39 -1.95
CA THR A 32 -4.06 53.21 -0.48
C THR A 32 -5.06 54.14 0.22
N PRO A 33 -5.73 53.67 1.30
CA PRO A 33 -6.13 54.52 2.42
C PRO A 33 -5.40 54.13 3.73
N PRO A 34 -5.27 55.05 4.72
CA PRO A 34 -4.36 54.88 5.84
C PRO A 34 -5.01 54.35 7.13
N GLY A 35 -4.20 53.62 7.90
CA GLY A 35 -4.21 53.66 9.37
C GLY A 35 -5.01 52.58 10.09
N ARG A 36 -4.32 51.52 10.55
CA ARG A 36 -4.52 50.95 11.90
C ARG A 36 -3.31 50.11 12.35
N GLN A 37 -3.04 50.27 13.64
CA GLN A 37 -1.93 49.85 14.50
C GLN A 37 -1.25 48.50 14.22
N LYS A 38 0.08 48.48 14.43
CA LYS A 38 0.97 47.31 14.47
C LYS A 38 0.58 46.35 15.62
N PRO A 39 0.41 45.04 15.37
CA PRO A 39 0.54 44.02 16.40
C PRO A 39 1.99 43.54 16.52
N GLN A 40 2.33 43.15 17.76
CA GLN A 40 3.63 42.70 18.26
C GLN A 40 4.29 41.60 17.42
N GLU A 41 5.63 41.61 17.41
CA GLU A 41 6.51 40.56 16.91
C GLU A 41 6.18 39.20 17.56
N GLN A 42 5.37 38.39 16.88
CA GLN A 42 5.30 36.97 17.17
C GLN A 42 6.60 36.33 16.67
N ARG A 43 7.35 35.70 17.58
CA ARG A 43 8.45 34.79 17.26
C ARG A 43 8.00 33.85 16.14
N TYR A 44 8.60 33.99 14.96
CA TYR A 44 8.50 32.97 13.91
C TYR A 44 9.03 31.65 14.48
N GLN A 45 8.12 30.77 14.88
CA GLN A 45 8.46 29.36 15.02
C GLN A 45 8.97 28.92 13.64
N MET A 46 10.23 28.50 13.57
CA MET A 46 10.77 27.87 12.37
C MET A 46 9.87 26.66 12.06
N ILE A 47 9.06 26.75 11.01
CA ILE A 47 8.34 25.60 10.47
C ILE A 47 9.43 24.60 10.08
N PRO A 48 9.43 23.36 10.61
CA PRO A 48 10.43 22.37 10.25
C PRO A 48 10.52 22.23 8.73
N GLN A 49 11.73 22.32 8.16
CA GLN A 49 11.92 22.10 6.73
C GLN A 49 11.48 20.66 6.38
N ARG A 50 10.51 20.54 5.47
CA ARG A 50 10.05 19.25 4.94
C ARG A 50 11.18 18.58 4.16
N THR A 51 11.64 17.43 4.62
CA THR A 51 12.61 16.57 3.93
C THR A 51 11.88 15.55 3.04
N LYS A 52 12.55 15.06 1.99
CA LYS A 52 12.01 13.99 1.14
C LYS A 52 11.89 12.69 1.92
N ARG A 53 10.79 11.95 1.73
CA ARG A 53 10.55 10.68 2.40
C ARG A 53 11.16 9.51 1.65
N GLN A 54 11.67 8.55 2.41
CA GLN A 54 12.21 7.30 1.88
C GLN A 54 11.19 6.19 2.03
N ALA A 55 11.00 5.43 0.96
CA ALA A 55 10.21 4.23 1.00
C ALA A 55 11.02 3.07 1.59
N ILE A 56 10.30 2.11 2.15
CA ILE A 56 10.80 0.94 2.86
C ILE A 56 10.20 -0.31 2.23
N SER A 57 10.90 -1.44 2.36
CA SER A 57 10.39 -2.74 1.96
C SER A 57 10.94 -3.82 2.88
N ALA A 58 10.08 -4.75 3.26
CA ALA A 58 10.53 -6.04 3.78
C ALA A 58 11.09 -6.87 2.62
N GLU A 59 11.90 -7.88 2.96
CA GLU A 59 12.28 -8.89 1.99
C GLU A 59 11.03 -9.62 1.47
N PRO A 60 10.98 -10.02 0.19
CA PRO A 60 9.93 -10.89 -0.28
C PRO A 60 9.93 -12.16 0.57
N THR A 61 8.80 -12.53 1.15
CA THR A 61 8.66 -13.81 1.83
C THR A 61 9.03 -14.91 0.83
N GLY A 62 10.16 -15.59 1.03
CA GLY A 62 10.64 -16.64 0.13
C GLY A 62 9.77 -17.91 0.15
N LEU A 63 8.68 -17.89 0.93
CA LEU A 63 7.77 -19.00 1.12
C LEU A 63 6.54 -18.81 0.22
N ASP A 64 6.26 -19.85 -0.57
CA ASP A 64 5.01 -19.98 -1.31
C ASP A 64 3.82 -19.93 -0.32
N PRO A 65 2.77 -19.12 -0.55
CA PRO A 65 1.53 -19.16 0.22
C PRO A 65 1.00 -20.57 0.52
N ASN A 66 1.16 -21.50 -0.43
CA ASN A 66 0.76 -22.90 -0.24
C ASN A 66 1.62 -23.65 0.80
N GLN A 67 2.89 -23.27 0.96
CA GLN A 67 3.79 -23.87 1.95
C GLN A 67 3.58 -23.25 3.34
N LEU A 68 3.20 -21.96 3.40
CA LEU A 68 2.96 -21.24 4.64
C LEU A 68 1.84 -21.84 5.50
N ALA A 69 0.82 -22.42 4.88
CA ALA A 69 -0.26 -23.12 5.59
C ALA A 69 0.25 -24.32 6.43
N HIS A 70 1.34 -24.95 5.98
CA HIS A 70 1.92 -26.16 6.57
C HIS A 70 3.16 -25.90 7.45
N VAL A 71 3.57 -24.65 7.62
CA VAL A 71 4.71 -24.32 8.50
C VAL A 71 4.37 -24.71 9.94
N THR A 72 5.25 -25.49 10.56
CA THR A 72 5.15 -25.82 11.98
C THR A 72 5.72 -24.67 12.79
N LEU A 73 4.88 -24.04 13.59
CA LEU A 73 5.30 -22.99 14.51
C LEU A 73 5.75 -23.62 15.82
N THR A 74 6.94 -23.25 16.29
CA THR A 74 7.49 -23.76 17.54
C THR A 74 6.76 -23.13 18.72
N ASN A 75 6.17 -23.97 19.58
CA ASN A 75 5.56 -23.53 20.83
C ASN A 75 6.60 -23.60 21.96
N TYR A 76 6.72 -22.52 22.74
CA TYR A 76 7.55 -22.44 23.92
C TYR A 76 6.69 -22.41 25.18
N SER A 77 6.93 -23.37 26.07
CA SER A 77 6.22 -23.47 27.36
C SER A 77 6.43 -22.23 28.23
N LYS A 78 5.34 -21.78 28.87
CA LYS A 78 5.24 -20.59 29.71
C LYS A 78 4.38 -20.94 30.91
N ASN A 79 4.71 -20.40 32.08
CA ASN A 79 3.82 -20.48 33.24
C ASN A 79 2.64 -19.48 33.06
N GLU A 80 1.63 -19.57 33.92
CA GLU A 80 0.42 -18.73 33.80
C GLU A 80 0.75 -17.24 33.94
N GLU A 81 1.62 -16.88 34.89
CA GLU A 81 2.04 -15.48 35.13
C GLU A 81 2.72 -14.86 33.89
N SER A 82 3.64 -15.58 33.24
CA SER A 82 4.29 -15.13 32.01
C SER A 82 3.27 -14.99 30.88
N ARG A 83 2.29 -15.91 30.78
CA ARG A 83 1.24 -15.85 29.73
C ARG A 83 0.38 -14.60 29.91
N GLU A 84 -0.11 -14.35 31.11
CA GLU A 84 -0.92 -13.16 31.43
C GLU A 84 -0.13 -11.87 31.17
N LEU A 85 1.14 -11.82 31.57
CA LEU A 85 2.01 -10.67 31.36
C LEU A 85 2.23 -10.37 29.87
N ILE A 86 2.55 -11.40 29.07
CA ILE A 86 2.77 -11.24 27.62
C ILE A 86 1.46 -10.82 26.94
N GLN A 87 0.35 -11.47 27.26
CA GLN A 87 -0.94 -11.15 26.67
C GLN A 87 -1.32 -9.69 26.95
N LYS A 88 -1.17 -9.24 28.20
CA LYS A 88 -1.41 -7.85 28.58
C LYS A 88 -0.48 -6.88 27.84
N ALA A 89 0.82 -7.19 27.78
CA ALA A 89 1.80 -6.36 27.08
C ALA A 89 1.47 -6.18 25.59
N LEU A 90 1.02 -7.25 24.92
CA LEU A 90 0.60 -7.21 23.52
C LEU A 90 -0.71 -6.41 23.34
N LEU A 91 -1.69 -6.56 24.23
CA LEU A 91 -2.96 -5.82 24.16
C LEU A 91 -2.82 -4.32 24.52
N GLU A 92 -1.80 -3.95 25.28
CA GLU A 92 -1.49 -2.54 25.58
C GLU A 92 -0.65 -1.85 24.48
N ASN A 93 0.01 -2.61 23.60
CA ASN A 93 0.85 -2.04 22.55
C ASN A 93 0.01 -1.45 21.40
N ASP A 94 0.40 -0.26 20.92
CA ASP A 94 -0.38 0.49 19.92
C ASP A 94 -0.53 -0.21 18.57
N PHE A 95 0.43 -1.06 18.20
CA PHE A 95 0.36 -1.86 16.99
C PHE A 95 -0.36 -3.20 17.23
N MET A 96 0.09 -3.96 18.25
CA MET A 96 -0.34 -5.34 18.46
C MET A 96 -1.81 -5.47 18.92
N LYS A 97 -2.38 -4.46 19.59
CA LYS A 97 -3.76 -4.49 20.07
C LYS A 97 -4.83 -4.65 18.96
N HIS A 98 -4.46 -4.40 17.71
CA HIS A 98 -5.35 -4.51 16.55
C HIS A 98 -5.31 -5.88 15.86
N LEU A 99 -4.52 -6.83 16.38
CA LEU A 99 -4.44 -8.20 15.86
C LEU A 99 -5.62 -9.04 16.35
N GLU A 100 -5.95 -10.10 15.61
CA GLU A 100 -6.99 -11.05 16.02
C GLU A 100 -6.57 -11.81 17.29
N ALA A 101 -7.54 -12.17 18.13
CA ALA A 101 -7.26 -12.87 19.39
C ALA A 101 -6.48 -14.19 19.17
N SER A 102 -6.80 -14.94 18.12
CA SER A 102 -6.10 -16.16 17.71
C SER A 102 -4.64 -15.89 17.31
N GLN A 103 -4.36 -14.76 16.67
CA GLN A 103 -3.00 -14.34 16.32
C GLN A 103 -2.21 -13.98 17.56
N ILE A 104 -2.80 -13.22 18.49
CA ILE A 104 -2.16 -12.88 19.78
C ILE A 104 -1.78 -14.15 20.55
N LEU A 105 -2.68 -15.13 20.64
CA LEU A 105 -2.41 -16.40 21.30
C LEU A 105 -1.25 -17.16 20.61
N THR A 106 -1.26 -17.20 19.28
CA THR A 106 -0.21 -17.89 18.50
C THR A 106 1.14 -17.18 18.64
N ILE A 107 1.17 -15.84 18.61
CA ILE A 107 2.38 -15.03 18.85
C ILE A 107 2.93 -15.36 20.23
N MET A 108 2.08 -15.30 21.25
CA MET A 108 2.45 -15.61 22.63
C MET A 108 3.03 -17.01 22.75
N ASP A 109 2.42 -18.03 22.13
CA ASP A 109 2.94 -19.39 22.14
C ASP A 109 4.31 -19.50 21.45
N CYS A 110 4.55 -18.72 20.39
CA CYS A 110 5.81 -18.72 19.63
C CYS A 110 6.94 -17.88 20.25
N MET A 111 6.65 -17.02 21.22
CA MET A 111 7.72 -16.22 21.83
C MET A 111 8.67 -17.12 22.61
N TYR A 112 9.98 -17.02 22.35
CA TYR A 112 11.02 -17.77 23.03
C TYR A 112 11.66 -16.95 24.15
N PRO A 113 12.13 -17.59 25.24
CA PRO A 113 12.74 -16.87 26.35
C PRO A 113 14.16 -16.42 26.01
N THR A 114 14.57 -15.27 26.53
CA THR A 114 15.93 -14.73 26.42
C THR A 114 16.30 -14.04 27.74
N THR A 115 17.49 -14.28 28.26
CA THR A 115 18.00 -13.61 29.48
C THR A 115 19.28 -12.87 29.17
N LEU A 116 19.43 -11.67 29.73
CA LEU A 116 20.63 -10.84 29.56
C LEU A 116 21.03 -10.25 30.91
N ALA A 117 22.34 -10.15 31.12
CA ALA A 117 22.89 -9.56 32.33
C ALA A 117 22.82 -8.02 32.29
N GLN A 118 22.90 -7.40 33.47
CA GLN A 118 23.02 -5.95 33.59
C GLN A 118 24.15 -5.39 32.71
N GLY A 119 23.87 -4.28 32.03
CA GLY A 119 24.81 -3.59 31.14
C GLY A 119 24.87 -4.15 29.72
N CYS A 120 24.24 -5.29 29.43
CA CYS A 120 24.17 -5.82 28.08
C CYS A 120 23.27 -4.95 27.17
N CYS A 121 23.71 -4.76 25.94
CA CYS A 121 22.93 -4.11 24.88
C CYS A 121 21.97 -5.14 24.26
N VAL A 122 20.66 -4.86 24.32
CA VAL A 122 19.60 -5.69 23.72
C VAL A 122 19.39 -5.31 22.25
N ILE A 123 19.38 -4.00 21.99
CA ILE A 123 19.17 -3.40 20.66
C ILE A 123 20.20 -2.30 20.51
N GLN A 124 20.92 -2.26 19.39
CA GLN A 124 21.90 -1.23 19.10
C GLN A 124 21.36 -0.29 18.03
N GLU A 125 21.44 1.03 18.24
CA GLU A 125 21.06 2.03 17.23
C GLU A 125 21.87 1.83 15.94
N GLY A 126 21.18 1.82 14.80
CA GLY A 126 21.77 1.64 13.47
C GLY A 126 21.78 0.20 12.97
N ASP A 127 21.65 -0.80 13.85
CA ASP A 127 21.64 -2.21 13.45
C ASP A 127 20.35 -2.58 12.72
N ASP A 128 20.40 -3.59 11.85
CA ASP A 128 19.21 -4.18 11.27
C ASP A 128 18.41 -4.93 12.34
N GLY A 129 17.20 -4.46 12.62
CA GLY A 129 16.33 -5.11 13.59
C GLY A 129 15.48 -6.19 12.95
N SER A 130 15.35 -7.35 13.59
CA SER A 130 14.43 -8.42 13.13
C SER A 130 13.61 -9.06 14.25
N THR A 131 13.63 -8.52 15.47
CA THR A 131 13.05 -9.16 16.65
C THR A 131 12.30 -8.15 17.51
N VAL A 132 11.13 -8.55 18.02
CA VAL A 132 10.37 -7.80 19.03
C VAL A 132 10.48 -8.51 20.38
N TYR A 133 10.48 -7.73 21.45
CA TYR A 133 10.65 -8.20 22.80
C TYR A 133 9.50 -7.77 23.69
N VAL A 134 9.12 -8.63 24.64
CA VAL A 134 8.34 -8.29 25.82
C VAL A 134 9.25 -8.42 27.04
N LEU A 135 9.34 -7.36 27.83
CA LEU A 135 10.11 -7.37 29.08
C LEU A 135 9.30 -8.06 30.18
N GLU A 136 9.79 -9.18 30.70
CA GLU A 136 9.16 -9.94 31.79
C GLU A 136 9.70 -9.53 33.15
N GLU A 137 11.03 -9.40 33.29
CA GLU A 137 11.70 -9.07 34.54
C GLU A 137 12.84 -8.08 34.30
N GLY A 138 13.08 -7.21 35.29
CA GLY A 138 14.12 -6.19 35.28
C GLY A 138 13.71 -4.90 34.58
N SER A 139 14.68 -4.05 34.23
CA SER A 139 14.43 -2.77 33.56
C SER A 139 15.48 -2.49 32.47
N VAL A 140 15.08 -1.74 31.44
CA VAL A 140 15.97 -1.34 30.34
C VAL A 140 15.90 0.16 30.10
N GLU A 141 17.00 0.74 29.64
CA GLU A 141 17.09 2.15 29.25
C GLU A 141 17.13 2.28 27.73
N VAL A 142 16.37 3.24 27.20
CA VAL A 142 16.36 3.58 25.78
C VAL A 142 17.11 4.89 25.57
N THR A 143 18.11 4.88 24.70
CA THR A 143 18.96 6.03 24.37
C THR A 143 19.02 6.25 22.86
N LYS A 144 19.19 7.51 22.43
CA LYS A 144 19.47 7.86 21.03
C LYS A 144 20.66 8.80 20.99
N GLY A 145 21.75 8.35 20.38
CA GLY A 145 23.08 8.91 20.65
C GLY A 145 23.36 8.93 22.16
N GLU A 146 23.76 10.08 22.70
CA GLU A 146 24.03 10.25 24.13
C GLU A 146 22.79 10.61 24.97
N ARG A 147 21.62 10.76 24.34
CA ARG A 147 20.40 11.24 25.02
C ARG A 147 19.53 10.08 25.47
N LYS A 148 19.26 10.01 26.78
CA LYS A 148 18.21 9.16 27.34
C LYS A 148 16.82 9.61 26.86
N LEU A 149 16.06 8.66 26.30
CA LEU A 149 14.67 8.86 25.87
C LEU A 149 13.70 8.44 26.98
N CYS A 150 13.81 7.21 27.46
CA CYS A 150 12.95 6.66 28.51
C CYS A 150 13.59 5.43 29.19
N THR A 151 12.94 4.96 30.26
CA THR A 151 13.16 3.62 30.85
C THR A 151 11.92 2.78 30.56
N ILE A 152 12.11 1.50 30.27
CA ILE A 152 11.03 0.54 30.07
C ILE A 152 11.02 -0.45 31.24
N GLU A 153 9.83 -0.62 31.82
CA GLU A 153 9.53 -1.51 32.94
C GLU A 153 8.85 -2.80 32.45
N PRO A 154 8.76 -3.86 33.30
CA PRO A 154 8.11 -5.12 32.94
C PRO A 154 6.68 -4.96 32.42
N GLY A 155 6.27 -5.87 31.53
CA GLY A 155 4.95 -5.87 30.89
C GLY A 155 4.84 -4.93 29.68
N LYS A 156 5.96 -4.51 29.09
CA LYS A 156 5.99 -3.63 27.92
C LYS A 156 6.66 -4.29 26.72
N VAL A 157 6.13 -3.99 25.54
CA VAL A 157 6.67 -4.38 24.24
C VAL A 157 7.68 -3.34 23.77
N PHE A 158 8.79 -3.77 23.17
CA PHE A 158 9.71 -2.88 22.47
C PHE A 158 10.40 -3.54 21.27
N GLY A 159 10.77 -2.73 20.29
CA GLY A 159 11.44 -3.19 19.07
C GLY A 159 10.47 -3.67 17.99
N GLU A 160 9.19 -3.37 18.11
CA GLU A 160 8.09 -3.77 17.23
C GLU A 160 8.22 -3.21 15.80
N LEU A 161 8.79 -2.01 15.60
CA LEU A 161 8.94 -1.43 14.26
C LEU A 161 9.77 -2.31 13.31
N ALA A 162 10.73 -3.05 13.89
CA ALA A 162 11.61 -3.94 13.15
C ALA A 162 10.94 -5.20 12.61
N ILE A 163 9.73 -5.54 13.08
CA ILE A 163 8.96 -6.68 12.56
C ILE A 163 8.06 -6.27 11.39
N LEU A 164 7.69 -4.97 11.32
CA LEU A 164 6.86 -4.44 10.25
C LEU A 164 7.64 -4.37 8.94
N TYR A 165 8.87 -3.84 9.00
CA TYR A 165 9.70 -3.67 7.81
C TYR A 165 11.18 -3.70 8.11
N ASN A 166 11.98 -3.74 7.05
CA ASN A 166 13.42 -3.63 7.15
C ASN A 166 13.81 -2.21 7.55
N CYS A 167 13.85 -1.97 8.86
CA CYS A 167 14.28 -0.71 9.45
C CYS A 167 15.54 -0.95 10.29
N THR A 168 16.47 0.01 10.21
CA THR A 168 17.53 0.09 11.21
C THR A 168 16.92 0.50 12.54
N ARG A 169 17.45 -0.03 13.64
CA ARG A 169 17.04 0.33 14.99
C ARG A 169 17.28 1.83 15.22
N THR A 170 16.27 2.51 15.73
CA THR A 170 16.24 3.99 15.86
C THR A 170 16.83 4.51 17.17
N ALA A 171 17.11 3.60 18.10
CA ALA A 171 17.60 3.85 19.45
C ALA A 171 18.31 2.59 19.96
N THR A 172 19.20 2.78 20.94
CA THR A 172 19.88 1.72 21.68
C THR A 172 19.07 1.38 22.94
N VAL A 173 18.93 0.09 23.25
CA VAL A 173 18.25 -0.41 24.45
C VAL A 173 19.25 -1.23 25.27
N THR A 174 19.51 -0.80 26.50
CA THR A 174 20.52 -1.41 27.39
C THR A 174 19.88 -1.87 28.69
N ALA A 175 20.26 -3.06 29.16
CA ALA A 175 19.79 -3.63 30.40
C ALA A 175 20.31 -2.83 31.62
N LEU A 176 19.42 -2.28 32.44
CA LEU A 176 19.78 -1.59 33.69
C LEU A 176 19.93 -2.56 34.86
N THR A 177 19.28 -3.71 34.78
CA THR A 177 19.40 -4.84 35.72
C THR A 177 19.64 -6.13 34.91
N ASP A 178 19.80 -7.26 35.58
CA ASP A 178 19.56 -8.54 34.89
C ASP A 178 18.11 -8.56 34.41
N ILE A 179 17.89 -9.01 33.18
CA ILE A 179 16.58 -8.97 32.53
C ILE A 179 16.18 -10.34 31.96
N LYS A 180 14.87 -10.55 31.93
CA LYS A 180 14.22 -11.69 31.27
C LYS A 180 13.25 -11.16 30.22
N LEU A 181 13.37 -11.68 29.01
CA LEU A 181 12.66 -11.24 27.81
C LEU A 181 11.94 -12.42 27.17
N TRP A 182 10.81 -12.13 26.55
CA TRP A 182 10.20 -13.00 25.54
C TRP A 182 10.41 -12.37 24.18
N ALA A 183 10.88 -13.15 23.21
CA ALA A 183 11.25 -12.65 21.89
C ALA A 183 10.51 -13.41 20.79
N ILE A 184 10.15 -12.72 19.72
CA ILE A 184 9.72 -13.35 18.46
C ILE A 184 10.39 -12.63 17.29
N ASP A 185 10.93 -13.42 16.36
CA ASP A 185 11.56 -12.87 15.16
C ASP A 185 10.52 -12.51 14.09
N ARG A 186 10.96 -11.68 13.13
CA ARG A 186 10.15 -11.18 12.02
C ARG A 186 9.55 -12.32 11.20
N GLN A 187 10.29 -13.40 10.97
CA GLN A 187 9.84 -14.52 10.15
C GLN A 187 8.70 -15.26 10.84
N GLY A 188 8.82 -15.57 12.13
CA GLY A 188 7.79 -16.17 12.95
C GLY A 188 6.55 -15.28 13.01
N PHE A 189 6.74 -13.98 13.27
CA PHE A 189 5.64 -13.02 13.30
C PHE A 189 4.91 -12.92 11.95
N GLN A 190 5.62 -12.71 10.85
CA GLN A 190 5.03 -12.61 9.50
C GLN A 190 4.32 -13.90 9.10
N THR A 191 4.88 -15.07 9.45
CA THR A 191 4.25 -16.36 9.18
C THR A 191 2.90 -16.48 9.89
N ILE A 192 2.81 -16.11 11.17
CA ILE A 192 1.55 -16.12 11.93
C ILE A 192 0.53 -15.19 11.28
N MET A 193 0.95 -13.97 10.94
CA MET A 193 0.06 -12.98 10.33
C MET A 193 -0.50 -13.44 8.98
N MET A 194 0.34 -14.01 8.12
CA MET A 194 -0.09 -14.50 6.81
C MET A 194 -0.95 -15.76 6.91
N ARG A 195 -0.59 -16.68 7.82
CA ARG A 195 -1.21 -18.01 7.91
C ARG A 195 -2.70 -17.94 8.23
N THR A 196 -3.12 -17.07 9.15
CA THR A 196 -4.54 -16.93 9.50
C THR A 196 -5.38 -16.53 8.27
N GLY A 197 -4.92 -15.55 7.50
CA GLY A 197 -5.59 -15.12 6.27
C GLY A 197 -5.60 -16.19 5.18
N LEU A 198 -4.48 -16.90 4.99
CA LEU A 198 -4.37 -17.98 4.01
C LEU A 198 -5.25 -19.19 4.35
N LEU A 199 -5.30 -19.59 5.62
CA LEU A 199 -6.17 -20.68 6.07
C LEU A 199 -7.64 -20.30 5.93
N LYS A 200 -8.01 -19.07 6.31
CA LYS A 200 -9.37 -18.55 6.16
C LYS A 200 -9.79 -18.56 4.69
N HIS A 201 -8.95 -18.05 3.79
CA HIS A 201 -9.20 -18.08 2.35
C HIS A 201 -9.33 -19.51 1.80
N SER A 202 -8.45 -20.42 2.22
CA SER A 202 -8.51 -21.84 1.82
C SER A 202 -9.81 -22.50 2.28
N ASN A 203 -10.23 -22.25 3.51
CA ASN A 203 -11.48 -22.78 4.07
C ASN A 203 -12.69 -22.26 3.28
N TYR A 204 -12.71 -20.97 2.94
CA TYR A 204 -13.77 -20.39 2.10
C TYR A 204 -13.76 -20.95 0.69
N MET A 205 -12.59 -21.14 0.09
CA MET A 205 -12.46 -21.79 -1.21
C MET A 205 -13.01 -23.23 -1.20
N GLU A 206 -12.64 -24.03 -0.20
CA GLU A 206 -13.12 -25.40 -0.05
C GLU A 206 -14.64 -25.45 0.18
N PHE A 207 -15.15 -24.57 1.05
CA PHE A 207 -16.58 -24.43 1.29
C PHE A 207 -17.33 -24.04 0.01
N LEU A 208 -16.91 -22.99 -0.70
CA LEU A 208 -17.56 -22.55 -1.95
C LEU A 208 -17.53 -23.63 -3.02
N ARG A 209 -16.45 -24.43 -3.14
CA ARG A 209 -16.38 -25.59 -4.04
C ARG A 209 -17.38 -26.69 -3.65
N SER A 210 -17.67 -26.84 -2.36
CA SER A 210 -18.63 -27.84 -1.89
C SER A 210 -20.06 -27.49 -2.29
N VAL A 211 -20.40 -26.20 -2.35
CA VAL A 211 -21.75 -25.71 -2.65
C VAL A 211 -22.10 -25.93 -4.13
N PRO A 212 -23.13 -26.74 -4.46
CA PRO A 212 -23.46 -27.10 -5.85
C PRO A 212 -23.67 -25.90 -6.78
N SER A 213 -24.29 -24.83 -6.27
CA SER A 213 -24.61 -23.61 -7.03
C SER A 213 -23.36 -22.84 -7.50
N PHE A 214 -22.22 -22.98 -6.81
CA PHE A 214 -20.97 -22.28 -7.14
C PHE A 214 -19.97 -23.16 -7.90
N LYS A 215 -20.24 -24.46 -8.09
CA LYS A 215 -19.35 -25.40 -8.81
C LYS A 215 -19.08 -25.04 -10.27
N THR A 216 -19.97 -24.26 -10.89
CA THR A 216 -19.82 -23.81 -12.29
C THR A 216 -18.87 -22.63 -12.43
N LEU A 217 -18.47 -21.98 -11.33
CA LEU A 217 -17.54 -20.86 -11.34
C LEU A 217 -16.10 -21.34 -11.46
N THR A 218 -15.29 -20.58 -12.20
CA THR A 218 -13.84 -20.84 -12.32
C THR A 218 -13.13 -20.62 -10.98
N GLU A 219 -11.99 -21.26 -10.78
CA GLU A 219 -11.17 -21.04 -9.57
C GLU A 219 -10.82 -19.56 -9.35
N ASP A 220 -10.53 -18.81 -10.41
CA ASP A 220 -10.23 -17.39 -10.31
C ASP A 220 -11.42 -16.59 -9.78
N VAL A 221 -12.65 -16.97 -10.12
CA VAL A 221 -13.86 -16.33 -9.59
C VAL A 221 -14.07 -16.70 -8.14
N LEU A 222 -13.97 -18.00 -7.81
CA LEU A 222 -14.12 -18.47 -6.43
C LEU A 222 -13.09 -17.82 -5.50
N SER A 223 -11.84 -17.70 -5.94
CA SER A 223 -10.77 -17.05 -5.17
C SER A 223 -11.10 -15.59 -4.88
N LYS A 224 -11.64 -14.87 -5.87
CA LYS A 224 -12.03 -13.48 -5.70
C LYS A 224 -13.22 -13.33 -4.76
N VAL A 225 -14.19 -14.23 -4.85
CA VAL A 225 -15.34 -14.25 -3.93
C VAL A 225 -14.84 -14.52 -2.51
N ALA A 226 -14.01 -15.55 -2.31
CA ALA A 226 -13.41 -15.86 -1.03
C ALA A 226 -12.62 -14.69 -0.41
N ASP A 227 -12.00 -13.85 -1.25
CA ASP A 227 -11.24 -12.68 -0.81
C ASP A 227 -12.09 -11.52 -0.26
N VAL A 228 -13.38 -11.46 -0.63
CA VAL A 228 -14.33 -10.42 -0.21
C VAL A 228 -15.40 -10.93 0.76
N LEU A 229 -15.39 -12.23 1.09
CA LEU A 229 -16.34 -12.78 2.06
C LEU A 229 -15.99 -12.33 3.48
N GLU A 230 -16.99 -11.78 4.16
CA GLU A 230 -16.96 -11.48 5.58
C GLU A 230 -17.80 -12.48 6.36
N GLU A 231 -17.40 -12.79 7.59
CA GLU A 231 -18.12 -13.75 8.42
C GLU A 231 -18.95 -13.03 9.47
N THR A 232 -20.23 -13.39 9.57
CA THR A 232 -21.15 -12.87 10.58
C THR A 232 -21.80 -14.01 11.36
N HIS A 233 -22.02 -13.76 12.65
CA HIS A 233 -22.56 -14.73 13.59
C HIS A 233 -23.89 -14.21 14.14
N TYR A 234 -24.87 -15.10 14.25
CA TYR A 234 -26.22 -14.81 14.73
C TYR A 234 -26.63 -15.86 15.76
N SER A 235 -27.32 -15.41 16.80
CA SER A 235 -27.88 -16.29 17.85
C SER A 235 -29.32 -16.68 17.51
N ASP A 236 -29.86 -17.68 18.21
CA ASP A 236 -31.23 -18.15 17.98
C ASP A 236 -32.26 -17.00 18.03
N GLY A 237 -33.09 -16.91 16.99
CA GLY A 237 -34.13 -15.89 16.86
C GLY A 237 -33.67 -14.53 16.31
N ASP A 238 -32.38 -14.34 16.04
CA ASP A 238 -31.87 -13.10 15.44
C ASP A 238 -32.38 -12.90 14.01
N TYR A 239 -32.78 -11.67 13.69
CA TYR A 239 -33.14 -11.31 12.32
C TYR A 239 -31.89 -10.96 11.52
N ILE A 240 -31.57 -11.80 10.53
CA ILE A 240 -30.51 -11.56 9.56
C ILE A 240 -30.99 -10.60 8.47
N ILE A 241 -32.22 -10.82 8.00
CA ILE A 241 -32.91 -9.92 7.07
C ILE A 241 -34.30 -9.62 7.61
N ARG A 242 -34.69 -8.34 7.54
CA ARG A 242 -36.06 -7.89 7.80
C ARG A 242 -36.73 -7.53 6.50
N GLN A 243 -37.93 -8.06 6.27
CA GLN A 243 -38.78 -7.69 5.16
C GLN A 243 -39.05 -6.18 5.18
N GLY A 244 -39.03 -5.55 4.01
CA GLY A 244 -39.24 -4.11 3.84
C GLY A 244 -37.99 -3.27 4.13
N ALA A 245 -36.95 -3.83 4.74
CA ALA A 245 -35.68 -3.13 4.90
C ALA A 245 -34.99 -2.95 3.55
N THR A 246 -34.22 -1.87 3.41
CA THR A 246 -33.31 -1.75 2.28
C THR A 246 -32.05 -2.58 2.55
N GLY A 247 -31.52 -3.23 1.52
CA GLY A 247 -30.27 -3.97 1.67
C GLY A 247 -29.63 -4.31 0.33
N ASP A 248 -28.31 -4.47 0.37
CA ASP A 248 -27.44 -4.73 -0.78
C ASP A 248 -26.48 -5.90 -0.54
N THR A 249 -26.63 -6.61 0.57
CA THR A 249 -25.78 -7.75 0.91
C THR A 249 -26.41 -9.10 0.52
N PHE A 250 -25.54 -10.05 0.21
CA PHE A 250 -25.84 -11.44 -0.09
C PHE A 250 -25.20 -12.34 0.96
N PHE A 251 -25.91 -13.40 1.37
CA PHE A 251 -25.50 -14.27 2.47
C PHE A 251 -25.42 -15.72 2.00
N ILE A 252 -24.38 -16.44 2.42
CA ILE A 252 -24.20 -17.88 2.27
C ILE A 252 -24.11 -18.49 3.66
N ILE A 253 -24.92 -19.49 3.96
CA ILE A 253 -24.93 -20.13 5.29
C ILE A 253 -23.75 -21.09 5.37
N SER A 254 -22.74 -20.77 6.18
CA SER A 254 -21.61 -21.69 6.43
C SER A 254 -21.96 -22.70 7.51
N GLU A 255 -22.68 -22.30 8.56
CA GLU A 255 -23.06 -23.15 9.68
C GLU A 255 -24.46 -22.80 10.19
N GLY A 256 -25.20 -23.82 10.65
CA GLY A 256 -26.54 -23.64 11.23
C GLY A 256 -27.67 -23.65 10.21
N GLN A 257 -28.84 -23.13 10.63
CA GLN A 257 -30.05 -23.08 9.82
C GLN A 257 -30.79 -21.75 10.01
N VAL A 258 -31.46 -21.28 8.96
CA VAL A 258 -32.29 -20.07 9.02
C VAL A 258 -33.70 -20.37 8.57
N ARG A 259 -34.66 -19.64 9.12
CA ARG A 259 -36.07 -19.67 8.78
C ARG A 259 -36.42 -18.48 7.92
N VAL A 260 -37.05 -18.73 6.78
CA VAL A 260 -37.57 -17.69 5.88
C VAL A 260 -39.08 -17.54 6.08
N THR A 261 -39.52 -16.32 6.38
CA THR A 261 -40.95 -15.99 6.53
C THR A 261 -41.30 -14.76 5.69
N GLN A 262 -42.53 -14.68 5.22
CA GLN A 262 -43.01 -13.52 4.47
C GLN A 262 -44.40 -13.09 4.95
N GLN A 263 -44.56 -11.79 5.10
CA GLN A 263 -45.79 -11.14 5.52
C GLN A 263 -46.46 -10.50 4.28
N LYS A 264 -47.69 -10.89 3.96
CA LYS A 264 -48.39 -10.36 2.76
C LYS A 264 -49.04 -8.99 2.98
N SER A 265 -49.45 -8.70 4.20
CA SER A 265 -50.02 -7.40 4.62
C SER A 265 -49.58 -7.08 6.05
N ALA A 266 -49.45 -5.80 6.42
CA ALA A 266 -48.95 -5.38 7.75
C ALA A 266 -49.82 -5.88 8.93
N SER A 267 -51.03 -6.36 8.65
CA SER A 267 -52.00 -6.90 9.61
C SER A 267 -52.03 -8.43 9.71
N GLU A 268 -51.31 -9.15 8.85
CA GLU A 268 -51.25 -10.61 8.84
C GLU A 268 -50.01 -11.14 9.54
N GLU A 269 -50.09 -12.32 10.16
CA GLU A 269 -48.92 -12.98 10.74
C GLU A 269 -47.93 -13.42 9.63
N PRO A 270 -46.61 -13.40 9.89
CA PRO A 270 -45.62 -13.87 8.93
C PRO A 270 -45.83 -15.35 8.59
N VAL A 271 -45.96 -15.65 7.29
CA VAL A 271 -46.15 -17.01 6.80
C VAL A 271 -44.79 -17.67 6.60
N PHE A 272 -44.61 -18.89 7.11
CA PHE A 272 -43.41 -19.70 6.87
C PHE A 272 -43.30 -20.10 5.39
N LEU A 273 -42.13 -19.85 4.79
CA LEU A 273 -41.84 -20.22 3.41
C LEU A 273 -40.94 -21.46 3.35
N SER A 274 -39.78 -21.40 4.02
CA SER A 274 -38.78 -22.46 3.98
C SER A 274 -37.79 -22.36 5.13
N THR A 275 -37.03 -23.44 5.34
CA THR A 275 -35.80 -23.45 6.14
C THR A 275 -34.63 -23.61 5.17
N LEU A 276 -33.59 -22.81 5.33
CA LEU A 276 -32.33 -22.91 4.60
C LEU A 276 -31.24 -23.39 5.56
N SER A 277 -30.27 -24.14 5.05
CA SER A 277 -29.23 -24.82 5.81
C SER A 277 -27.83 -24.56 5.23
N THR A 278 -26.79 -25.11 5.85
CA THR A 278 -25.41 -25.00 5.36
C THR A 278 -25.30 -25.26 3.85
N GLY A 279 -24.68 -24.31 3.14
CA GLY A 279 -24.48 -24.31 1.69
C GLY A 279 -25.61 -23.63 0.90
N ASP A 280 -26.76 -23.39 1.51
CA ASP A 280 -27.80 -22.54 0.95
C ASP A 280 -27.41 -21.06 1.08
N TRP A 281 -28.05 -20.22 0.26
CA TRP A 281 -27.78 -18.79 0.21
C TRP A 281 -29.08 -17.99 0.05
N PHE A 282 -29.06 -16.72 0.42
CA PHE A 282 -30.23 -15.83 0.34
C PHE A 282 -29.83 -14.36 0.17
N GLY A 283 -30.79 -13.54 -0.26
CA GLY A 283 -30.62 -12.10 -0.44
C GLY A 283 -30.24 -11.67 -1.86
N GLU A 284 -30.28 -12.58 -2.82
CA GLU A 284 -30.02 -12.35 -4.24
C GLU A 284 -31.02 -11.43 -4.92
N GLN A 285 -32.25 -11.32 -4.41
CA GLN A 285 -33.25 -10.45 -5.01
C GLN A 285 -32.84 -8.98 -4.91
N ALA A 286 -32.15 -8.62 -3.83
CA ALA A 286 -31.51 -7.31 -3.69
C ALA A 286 -30.46 -7.05 -4.79
N LEU A 287 -29.77 -8.10 -5.26
CA LEU A 287 -28.75 -7.96 -6.30
C LEU A 287 -29.35 -7.65 -7.68
N LYS A 288 -30.63 -7.98 -7.92
CA LYS A 288 -31.33 -7.76 -9.20
C LYS A 288 -31.90 -6.35 -9.37
N GLY A 289 -31.69 -5.45 -8.40
CA GLY A 289 -32.08 -4.04 -8.48
C GLY A 289 -33.34 -3.66 -7.70
N GLU A 290 -33.93 -4.59 -6.96
CA GLU A 290 -34.96 -4.29 -5.96
C GLU A 290 -34.28 -4.08 -4.61
N ASP A 291 -34.03 -2.83 -4.21
CA ASP A 291 -33.31 -2.52 -2.96
C ASP A 291 -34.05 -2.97 -1.69
N VAL A 292 -35.30 -3.43 -1.82
CA VAL A 292 -36.18 -3.78 -0.70
C VAL A 292 -36.24 -5.30 -0.51
N ARG A 293 -36.00 -5.74 0.73
CA ARG A 293 -36.06 -7.15 1.11
C ARG A 293 -37.51 -7.65 1.10
N THR A 294 -37.78 -8.74 0.38
CA THR A 294 -39.13 -9.27 0.17
C THR A 294 -39.60 -10.27 1.23
N ALA A 295 -38.69 -10.76 2.07
CA ALA A 295 -38.95 -11.73 3.14
C ALA A 295 -38.05 -11.45 4.35
N ASN A 296 -38.46 -11.96 5.51
CA ASN A 296 -37.62 -12.04 6.71
C ASN A 296 -36.77 -13.30 6.66
N VAL A 297 -35.56 -13.21 7.20
CA VAL A 297 -34.68 -14.36 7.45
C VAL A 297 -34.23 -14.30 8.90
N THR A 298 -34.52 -15.35 9.65
CA THR A 298 -34.26 -15.42 11.10
C THR A 298 -33.42 -16.64 11.42
N ALA A 299 -32.41 -16.50 12.27
CA ALA A 299 -31.56 -17.61 12.73
C ALA A 299 -32.36 -18.65 13.54
N VAL A 300 -32.03 -19.93 13.36
CA VAL A 300 -32.57 -21.07 14.12
C VAL A 300 -31.40 -21.77 14.79
N GLY A 301 -31.23 -21.53 16.09
CA GLY A 301 -29.98 -21.82 16.80
C GLY A 301 -28.87 -20.82 16.44
N ASP A 302 -27.64 -21.20 16.77
CA ASP A 302 -26.46 -20.44 16.35
C ASP A 302 -26.21 -20.63 14.85
N VAL A 303 -26.04 -19.51 14.12
CA VAL A 303 -25.88 -19.49 12.68
C VAL A 303 -24.67 -18.64 12.31
N THR A 304 -23.85 -19.15 11.40
CA THR A 304 -22.75 -18.42 10.79
C THR A 304 -23.04 -18.20 9.31
N CYS A 305 -22.86 -16.98 8.84
CA CYS A 305 -23.02 -16.62 7.43
C CYS A 305 -21.76 -15.99 6.87
N LEU A 306 -21.48 -16.28 5.60
CA LEU A 306 -20.52 -15.55 4.79
C LEU A 306 -21.27 -14.50 3.97
N VAL A 307 -20.81 -13.26 4.03
CA VAL A 307 -21.49 -12.07 3.49
C VAL A 307 -20.65 -11.44 2.41
N VAL A 308 -21.29 -11.01 1.32
CA VAL A 308 -20.68 -10.21 0.25
C VAL A 308 -21.65 -9.11 -0.18
N ASP A 309 -21.13 -7.92 -0.45
CA ASP A 309 -21.94 -6.81 -0.93
C ASP A 309 -22.28 -6.94 -2.44
N ARG A 310 -23.26 -6.16 -2.88
CA ARG A 310 -23.77 -6.19 -4.24
C ARG A 310 -22.74 -5.83 -5.29
N GLU A 311 -21.91 -4.81 -5.03
CA GLU A 311 -20.95 -4.34 -6.01
C GLU A 311 -19.87 -5.39 -6.22
N SER A 312 -19.34 -5.94 -5.13
CA SER A 312 -18.39 -7.05 -5.15
C SER A 312 -18.98 -8.27 -5.85
N PHE A 313 -20.20 -8.69 -5.51
CA PHE A 313 -20.83 -9.86 -6.16
C PHE A 313 -21.07 -9.64 -7.66
N LYS A 314 -21.55 -8.45 -8.07
CA LYS A 314 -21.80 -8.14 -9.49
C LYS A 314 -20.51 -8.11 -10.31
N GLN A 315 -19.45 -7.53 -9.78
CA GLN A 315 -18.14 -7.50 -10.44
C GLN A 315 -17.54 -8.90 -10.58
N LEU A 316 -17.79 -9.79 -9.61
CA LEU A 316 -17.14 -11.09 -9.53
C LEU A 316 -17.93 -12.23 -10.20
N ILE A 317 -19.25 -12.23 -10.08
CA ILE A 317 -20.14 -13.31 -10.55
C ILE A 317 -21.12 -12.82 -11.63
N GLY A 318 -21.58 -11.57 -11.53
CA GLY A 318 -22.67 -11.02 -12.35
C GLY A 318 -22.30 -10.55 -13.76
N GLY A 319 -21.01 -10.54 -14.14
CA GLY A 319 -20.60 -9.99 -15.43
C GLY A 319 -19.10 -10.02 -15.68
N LEU A 320 -18.56 -11.21 -15.94
CA LEU A 320 -17.26 -11.34 -16.61
C LEU A 320 -17.29 -10.87 -18.09
N ASP A 321 -18.44 -10.40 -18.59
CA ASP A 321 -18.56 -9.94 -19.99
C ASP A 321 -18.20 -8.46 -20.22
N ASN A 322 -17.99 -7.63 -19.19
CA ASN A 322 -17.79 -6.18 -19.39
C ASN A 322 -16.53 -5.56 -18.79
N MET A 323 -15.59 -6.35 -18.27
CA MET A 323 -14.26 -5.86 -17.84
C MET A 323 -13.13 -6.43 -18.70
N SER A 324 -13.43 -6.77 -19.95
CA SER A 324 -12.42 -6.58 -20.99
C SER A 324 -12.34 -5.08 -21.22
N ASN A 325 -11.38 -4.44 -20.56
CA ASN A 325 -11.00 -3.06 -20.80
C ASN A 325 -10.47 -2.98 -22.25
N LYS A 326 -11.37 -3.01 -23.24
CA LYS A 326 -11.20 -2.42 -24.56
C LYS A 326 -11.16 -0.91 -24.37
N MET A 327 -10.22 -0.45 -23.56
CA MET A 327 -9.77 0.93 -23.60
C MET A 327 -9.13 1.05 -24.97
N TYR A 328 -9.77 1.85 -25.81
CA TYR A 328 -9.43 2.17 -27.19
C TYR A 328 -7.92 2.36 -27.42
N GLU A 329 -7.17 1.28 -27.66
CA GLU A 329 -6.03 1.38 -28.55
C GLU A 329 -6.61 1.35 -29.95
N SER A 330 -6.90 2.54 -30.50
CA SER A 330 -7.16 2.63 -31.93
C SER A 330 -5.99 2.00 -32.68
N GLU A 331 -6.23 1.41 -33.85
CA GLU A 331 -5.18 0.82 -34.68
C GLU A 331 -4.01 1.81 -34.90
N GLU A 332 -4.30 3.11 -34.89
CA GLU A 332 -3.35 4.21 -34.96
C GLU A 332 -2.41 4.29 -33.74
N VAL A 333 -2.93 4.14 -32.52
CA VAL A 333 -2.10 4.10 -31.30
C VAL A 333 -1.17 2.89 -31.36
N LYS A 334 -1.70 1.71 -31.70
CA LYS A 334 -0.90 0.48 -31.83
C LYS A 334 0.21 0.63 -32.87
N THR A 335 -0.12 1.13 -34.06
CA THR A 335 0.86 1.38 -35.14
C THR A 335 1.96 2.35 -34.68
N ARG A 336 1.60 3.42 -33.97
CA ARG A 336 2.56 4.39 -33.43
C ARG A 336 3.48 3.74 -32.38
N LEU A 337 2.94 2.90 -31.50
CA LEU A 337 3.72 2.17 -30.50
C LEU A 337 4.71 1.20 -31.16
N GLU A 338 4.28 0.49 -32.22
CA GLU A 338 5.13 -0.43 -32.98
C GLU A 338 6.26 0.31 -33.72
N ALA A 339 5.95 1.42 -34.40
CA ALA A 339 6.95 2.24 -35.08
C ALA A 339 7.98 2.82 -34.09
N GLU A 340 7.51 3.27 -32.91
CA GLU A 340 8.38 3.76 -31.86
C GLU A 340 9.27 2.65 -31.29
N ALA A 341 8.71 1.47 -31.03
CA ALA A 341 9.48 0.31 -30.58
C ALA A 341 10.55 -0.11 -31.61
N ALA A 342 10.24 -0.06 -32.90
CA ALA A 342 11.17 -0.33 -33.99
C ALA A 342 12.29 0.72 -34.08
N PHE A 343 11.98 1.99 -33.85
CA PHE A 343 12.99 3.05 -33.77
C PHE A 343 13.96 2.80 -32.61
N PHE A 344 13.43 2.55 -31.41
CA PHE A 344 14.28 2.39 -30.23
C PHE A 344 15.02 1.06 -30.19
N SER A 345 14.56 -0.01 -30.83
CA SER A 345 15.23 -1.32 -30.84
C SER A 345 16.60 -1.31 -31.54
N ASN A 346 16.83 -0.38 -32.46
CA ASN A 346 18.07 -0.25 -33.23
C ASN A 346 19.10 0.73 -32.63
N MET A 347 18.71 1.49 -31.60
CA MET A 347 19.59 2.42 -30.89
C MET A 347 20.78 1.73 -30.16
N SER A 348 21.79 2.50 -29.76
CA SER A 348 22.91 2.03 -28.95
C SER A 348 23.26 3.08 -27.89
N LEU A 349 23.99 2.68 -26.85
CA LEU A 349 24.48 3.63 -25.83
C LEU A 349 25.37 4.72 -26.44
N SER A 350 26.08 4.43 -27.54
CA SER A 350 26.90 5.40 -28.25
C SER A 350 26.11 6.47 -29.01
N ASP A 351 24.80 6.28 -29.23
CA ASP A 351 23.97 7.23 -29.98
C ASP A 351 23.45 8.38 -29.11
N VAL A 352 23.63 8.29 -27.79
CA VAL A 352 23.22 9.31 -26.83
C VAL A 352 24.43 10.06 -26.27
N ARG A 353 24.24 11.34 -25.96
CA ARG A 353 25.19 12.16 -25.21
C ARG A 353 24.56 12.61 -23.89
N VAL A 354 25.34 12.59 -22.81
CA VAL A 354 24.92 13.10 -21.51
C VAL A 354 24.98 14.62 -21.51
N ILE A 355 23.92 15.27 -21.03
CA ILE A 355 23.84 16.72 -20.86
C ILE A 355 24.12 17.10 -19.41
N CYS A 356 23.34 16.54 -18.47
CA CYS A 356 23.48 16.83 -17.04
C CYS A 356 22.89 15.70 -16.18
N THR A 357 23.15 15.73 -14.88
CA THR A 357 22.49 14.84 -13.91
C THR A 357 21.17 15.47 -13.46
N LEU A 358 20.06 14.72 -13.59
CA LEU A 358 18.73 15.12 -13.12
C LEU A 358 18.49 14.74 -11.66
N GLY A 359 19.06 13.60 -11.22
CA GLY A 359 18.88 13.12 -9.86
C GLY A 359 19.89 12.04 -9.48
N VAL A 360 20.15 11.92 -8.17
CA VAL A 360 21.00 10.89 -7.59
C VAL A 360 20.21 10.22 -6.47
N GLY A 361 19.94 8.92 -6.62
CA GLY A 361 19.37 8.06 -5.58
C GLY A 361 20.45 7.19 -4.93
N GLY A 362 20.04 6.31 -4.01
CA GLY A 362 20.97 5.42 -3.29
C GLY A 362 21.73 4.47 -4.22
N PHE A 363 21.01 3.82 -5.14
CA PHE A 363 21.56 2.80 -6.06
C PHE A 363 21.52 3.19 -7.54
N SER A 364 20.99 4.38 -7.86
CA SER A 364 20.82 4.85 -9.23
C SER A 364 21.18 6.32 -9.41
N ARG A 365 21.59 6.68 -10.62
CA ARG A 365 21.74 8.07 -11.08
C ARG A 365 20.86 8.26 -12.30
N VAL A 366 20.17 9.40 -12.39
CA VAL A 366 19.37 9.75 -13.56
C VAL A 366 20.05 10.90 -14.28
N GLU A 367 20.36 10.70 -15.55
CA GLU A 367 21.04 11.67 -16.41
C GLU A 367 20.12 12.13 -17.54
N LEU A 368 20.07 13.43 -17.83
CA LEU A 368 19.46 13.93 -19.05
C LEU A 368 20.39 13.59 -20.21
N VAL A 369 19.87 12.85 -21.18
CA VAL A 369 20.61 12.48 -22.39
C VAL A 369 19.89 12.98 -23.63
N GLN A 370 20.61 13.16 -24.71
CA GLN A 370 20.07 13.61 -25.99
C GLN A 370 20.66 12.80 -27.13
N LEU A 371 19.88 12.57 -28.18
CA LEU A 371 20.40 11.89 -29.36
C LEU A 371 21.46 12.74 -30.06
N LYS A 372 22.53 12.09 -30.47
CA LYS A 372 23.60 12.74 -31.24
C LYS A 372 23.12 13.14 -32.63
N ASN A 373 22.27 12.31 -33.24
CA ASN A 373 21.74 12.54 -34.59
C ASN A 373 20.47 13.40 -34.60
N ASP A 374 19.86 13.66 -33.44
CA ASP A 374 18.66 14.49 -33.32
C ASP A 374 18.68 15.27 -31.99
N HIS A 375 19.14 16.51 -32.07
CA HIS A 375 19.23 17.39 -30.90
C HIS A 375 17.87 17.89 -30.38
N SER A 376 16.76 17.61 -31.06
CA SER A 376 15.43 17.94 -30.54
C SER A 376 14.91 16.91 -29.54
N ARG A 377 15.52 15.71 -29.51
CA ARG A 377 15.02 14.57 -28.72
C ARG A 377 15.90 14.29 -27.51
N SER A 378 15.35 14.59 -26.35
CA SER A 378 15.96 14.35 -25.04
C SER A 378 15.22 13.27 -24.26
N PHE A 379 15.96 12.53 -23.45
CA PHE A 379 15.51 11.39 -22.65
C PHE A 379 16.14 11.44 -21.27
N ALA A 380 15.58 10.69 -20.32
CA ALA A 380 16.22 10.44 -19.03
C ALA A 380 16.89 9.06 -19.06
N MET A 381 18.15 8.95 -18.65
CA MET A 381 18.89 7.71 -18.54
C MET A 381 19.07 7.35 -17.07
N LYS A 382 18.36 6.33 -16.58
CA LYS A 382 18.57 5.75 -15.24
C LYS A 382 19.73 4.77 -15.32
N VAL A 383 20.82 5.07 -14.63
CA VAL A 383 22.08 4.31 -14.57
C VAL A 383 22.15 3.57 -13.23
N LEU A 384 22.27 2.25 -13.28
CA LEU A 384 22.21 1.34 -12.13
C LEU A 384 23.52 0.55 -12.00
N LYS A 385 24.17 0.57 -10.83
CA LYS A 385 25.46 -0.11 -10.58
C LYS A 385 25.26 -1.61 -10.31
N LYS A 386 25.81 -2.48 -11.16
CA LYS A 386 25.66 -3.95 -10.99
C LYS A 386 26.17 -4.48 -9.65
N ARG A 387 27.35 -4.01 -9.21
CA ARG A 387 27.95 -4.44 -7.93
C ARG A 387 27.00 -4.18 -6.76
N HIS A 388 26.46 -2.98 -6.67
CA HIS A 388 25.54 -2.61 -5.61
C HIS A 388 24.24 -3.43 -5.65
N ILE A 389 23.72 -3.73 -6.85
CA ILE A 389 22.53 -4.60 -7.01
C ILE A 389 22.79 -6.00 -6.44
N LEU A 390 23.99 -6.55 -6.68
CA LEU A 390 24.39 -7.85 -6.14
C LEU A 390 24.54 -7.79 -4.62
N ASP A 391 25.25 -6.77 -4.11
CA ASP A 391 25.53 -6.59 -2.68
C ASP A 391 24.23 -6.41 -1.86
N THR A 392 23.14 -5.94 -2.49
CA THR A 392 21.83 -5.67 -1.85
C THR A 392 20.72 -6.64 -2.26
N SER A 393 21.05 -7.68 -3.03
CA SER A 393 20.10 -8.70 -3.52
C SER A 393 18.86 -8.13 -4.27
N GLN A 394 19.02 -7.03 -5.02
CA GLN A 394 17.93 -6.31 -5.70
C GLN A 394 17.67 -6.76 -7.16
N GLN A 395 18.28 -7.87 -7.61
CA GLN A 395 18.19 -8.33 -9.01
C GLN A 395 16.73 -8.58 -9.43
N GLY A 396 15.95 -9.25 -8.56
CA GLY A 396 14.55 -9.58 -8.83
C GLY A 396 13.68 -8.34 -8.96
N HIS A 397 13.85 -7.36 -8.08
CA HIS A 397 13.11 -6.10 -8.12
C HIS A 397 13.38 -5.32 -9.41
N ILE A 398 14.63 -5.21 -9.85
CA ILE A 398 14.98 -4.50 -11.09
C ILE A 398 14.41 -5.18 -12.33
N LEU A 399 14.40 -6.51 -12.37
CA LEU A 399 13.79 -7.26 -13.47
C LEU A 399 12.27 -7.08 -13.50
N SER A 400 11.63 -7.06 -12.32
CA SER A 400 10.19 -6.80 -12.18
C SER A 400 9.83 -5.38 -12.59
N GLU A 401 10.56 -4.38 -12.10
CA GLU A 401 10.42 -2.95 -12.46
C GLU A 401 10.49 -2.80 -13.98
N ARG A 402 11.55 -3.35 -14.62
CA ARG A 402 11.70 -3.32 -16.07
C ARG A 402 10.49 -3.92 -16.79
N ARG A 403 10.03 -5.10 -16.37
CA ARG A 403 8.89 -5.79 -17.01
C ARG A 403 7.62 -4.94 -16.91
N ILE A 404 7.32 -4.42 -15.73
CA ILE A 404 6.13 -3.59 -15.50
C ILE A 404 6.20 -2.32 -16.36
N MET A 405 7.33 -1.62 -16.36
CA MET A 405 7.48 -0.39 -17.15
C MET A 405 7.39 -0.62 -18.67
N MET A 406 7.84 -1.79 -19.17
CA MET A 406 7.70 -2.17 -20.58
C MET A 406 6.24 -2.47 -20.97
N GLU A 407 5.38 -2.82 -20.02
CA GLU A 407 3.95 -3.09 -20.24
C GLU A 407 3.08 -1.86 -19.92
N ALA A 408 3.61 -0.91 -19.11
CA ALA A 408 2.87 0.19 -18.55
C ALA A 408 2.81 1.44 -19.44
N HIS A 409 2.15 1.32 -20.60
CA HIS A 409 2.00 2.42 -21.57
C HIS A 409 0.76 3.28 -21.32
N SER A 410 0.87 4.30 -20.46
CA SER A 410 -0.16 5.31 -20.22
C SER A 410 0.40 6.72 -20.40
N PRO A 411 -0.40 7.71 -20.85
CA PRO A 411 -0.01 9.12 -20.83
C PRO A 411 0.43 9.61 -19.44
N PHE A 412 -0.08 9.00 -18.37
CA PHE A 412 0.14 9.38 -16.98
C PHE A 412 1.14 8.48 -16.23
N THR A 413 1.84 7.58 -16.94
CA THR A 413 3.00 6.84 -16.44
C THR A 413 4.25 7.22 -17.23
N VAL A 414 5.42 7.17 -16.59
CA VAL A 414 6.68 7.40 -17.30
C VAL A 414 6.97 6.25 -18.25
N ARG A 415 7.33 6.58 -19.49
CA ARG A 415 7.60 5.59 -20.53
C ARG A 415 9.02 5.04 -20.42
N LEU A 416 9.17 3.72 -20.50
CA LEU A 416 10.44 3.04 -20.71
C LEU A 416 10.58 2.70 -22.20
N TYR A 417 11.54 3.35 -22.87
CA TYR A 417 11.78 3.13 -24.30
C TYR A 417 12.69 1.93 -24.56
N ARG A 418 13.75 1.79 -23.75
CA ARG A 418 14.75 0.73 -23.94
C ARG A 418 15.60 0.51 -22.70
N THR A 419 16.23 -0.66 -22.62
CA THR A 419 17.31 -0.93 -21.67
C THR A 419 18.63 -1.25 -22.37
N PHE A 420 19.74 -0.91 -21.72
CA PHE A 420 21.09 -1.26 -22.14
C PHE A 420 21.88 -1.85 -20.97
N ARG A 421 23.04 -2.43 -21.28
CA ARG A 421 23.97 -2.98 -20.28
C ARG A 421 25.40 -2.89 -20.78
N ASP A 422 26.33 -2.69 -19.86
CA ASP A 422 27.77 -2.88 -20.10
C ASP A 422 28.37 -3.78 -19.02
N SER A 423 29.69 -3.78 -18.80
CA SER A 423 30.33 -4.59 -17.77
C SER A 423 30.02 -4.14 -16.33
N LYS A 424 29.74 -2.85 -16.11
CA LYS A 424 29.61 -2.22 -14.78
C LYS A 424 28.17 -1.80 -14.43
N TYR A 425 27.36 -1.47 -15.43
CA TYR A 425 26.07 -0.81 -15.25
C TYR A 425 24.94 -1.47 -16.06
N LEU A 426 23.72 -1.27 -15.57
CA LEU A 426 22.47 -1.42 -16.32
C LEU A 426 21.91 -0.02 -16.58
N TYR A 427 21.22 0.14 -17.70
CA TYR A 427 20.71 1.43 -18.16
C TYR A 427 19.24 1.29 -18.55
N MET A 428 18.40 2.25 -18.15
CA MET A 428 17.01 2.36 -18.59
C MET A 428 16.80 3.74 -19.23
N LEU A 429 16.42 3.76 -20.50
CA LEU A 429 16.11 4.95 -21.28
C LEU A 429 14.63 5.29 -21.14
N LEU A 430 14.35 6.40 -20.46
CA LEU A 430 13.05 6.84 -20.02
C LEU A 430 12.63 8.15 -20.70
N GLU A 431 11.33 8.42 -20.65
CA GLU A 431 10.78 9.75 -20.94
C GLU A 431 11.41 10.84 -20.08
N ALA A 432 11.76 11.97 -20.70
CA ALA A 432 12.29 13.14 -20.00
C ALA A 432 11.15 14.04 -19.51
N CYS A 433 10.79 13.92 -18.24
CA CYS A 433 9.81 14.80 -17.59
C CYS A 433 10.52 16.01 -16.98
N LEU A 434 10.46 17.17 -17.65
CA LEU A 434 11.24 18.37 -17.31
C LEU A 434 10.51 19.40 -16.44
N GLY A 435 9.26 19.12 -16.03
CA GLY A 435 8.45 20.00 -15.17
C GLY A 435 8.79 19.91 -13.68
N GLY A 436 9.65 18.98 -13.28
CA GLY A 436 10.06 18.78 -11.89
C GLY A 436 9.09 17.94 -11.06
N GLU A 437 9.42 17.74 -9.79
CA GLU A 437 8.63 16.91 -8.87
C GLU A 437 7.43 17.68 -8.32
N LEU A 438 6.28 17.02 -8.23
CA LEU A 438 5.09 17.58 -7.58
C LEU A 438 5.37 17.93 -6.11
N TRP A 439 6.20 17.14 -5.43
CA TRP A 439 6.69 17.43 -4.08
C TRP A 439 7.32 18.83 -3.95
N THR A 440 8.19 19.19 -4.90
CA THR A 440 8.88 20.48 -4.87
C THR A 440 7.87 21.62 -5.03
N LEU A 441 6.92 21.46 -5.96
CA LEU A 441 5.85 22.44 -6.17
C LEU A 441 4.95 22.59 -4.94
N LEU A 442 4.59 21.48 -4.29
CA LEU A 442 3.77 21.50 -3.08
C LEU A 442 4.51 22.18 -1.92
N ARG A 443 5.77 21.80 -1.67
CA ARG A 443 6.60 22.39 -0.62
C ARG A 443 6.72 23.91 -0.80
N ASP A 444 6.94 24.36 -2.02
CA ASP A 444 7.15 25.78 -2.30
C ASP A 444 5.85 26.60 -2.20
N ARG A 445 4.68 25.98 -2.44
CA ARG A 445 3.36 26.63 -2.29
C ARG A 445 2.74 26.47 -0.90
N GLY A 446 3.20 25.51 -0.10
CA GLY A 446 2.57 25.10 1.16
C GLY A 446 1.43 24.12 0.92
N SER A 447 0.38 24.54 0.21
CA SER A 447 -0.75 23.70 -0.20
C SER A 447 -1.30 24.11 -1.57
N PHE A 448 -2.18 23.28 -2.13
CA PHE A 448 -2.89 23.53 -3.38
C PHE A 448 -4.37 23.84 -3.11
N ASP A 449 -4.99 24.56 -4.05
CA ASP A 449 -6.44 24.74 -4.07
C ASP A 449 -7.15 23.48 -4.62
N ASP A 450 -8.48 23.46 -4.48
CA ASP A 450 -9.32 22.34 -4.93
C ASP A 450 -9.16 22.05 -6.42
N SER A 451 -9.00 23.09 -7.24
CA SER A 451 -8.88 22.95 -8.70
C SER A 451 -7.56 22.28 -9.09
N THR A 452 -6.44 22.77 -8.53
CA THR A 452 -5.10 22.22 -8.74
C THR A 452 -5.01 20.79 -8.19
N THR A 453 -5.57 20.56 -6.99
CA THR A 453 -5.60 19.22 -6.40
C THR A 453 -6.40 18.26 -7.26
N ARG A 454 -7.61 18.65 -7.72
CA ARG A 454 -8.45 17.83 -8.59
C ARG A 454 -7.74 17.48 -9.90
N PHE A 455 -7.01 18.43 -10.49
CA PHE A 455 -6.27 18.20 -11.73
C PHE A 455 -5.17 17.12 -11.56
N TYR A 456 -4.32 17.25 -10.52
CA TYR A 456 -3.26 16.28 -10.29
C TYR A 456 -3.80 14.93 -9.78
N ALA A 457 -4.82 14.94 -8.93
CA ALA A 457 -5.52 13.73 -8.51
C ALA A 457 -6.12 13.00 -9.72
N GLY A 458 -6.73 13.71 -10.67
CA GLY A 458 -7.25 13.13 -11.90
C GLY A 458 -6.18 12.44 -12.74
N CYS A 459 -5.00 13.06 -12.90
CA CYS A 459 -3.87 12.42 -13.59
C CYS A 459 -3.42 11.12 -12.89
N VAL A 460 -3.36 11.13 -11.56
CA VAL A 460 -2.99 9.95 -10.76
C VAL A 460 -4.05 8.86 -10.86
N VAL A 461 -5.34 9.19 -10.79
CA VAL A 461 -6.45 8.24 -10.93
C VAL A 461 -6.39 7.55 -12.28
N GLU A 462 -6.17 8.29 -13.36
CA GLU A 462 -6.00 7.70 -14.71
C GLU A 462 -4.79 6.76 -14.80
N ALA A 463 -3.67 7.11 -14.15
CA ALA A 463 -2.51 6.23 -14.08
C ALA A 463 -2.81 4.94 -13.29
N LEU A 464 -3.45 5.06 -12.12
CA LEU A 464 -3.80 3.91 -11.28
C LEU A 464 -4.83 3.01 -11.96
N ALA A 465 -5.90 3.56 -12.53
CA ALA A 465 -6.90 2.80 -13.27
C ALA A 465 -6.28 1.97 -14.40
N PHE A 466 -5.34 2.56 -15.14
CA PHE A 466 -4.59 1.87 -16.18
C PHE A 466 -3.77 0.68 -15.62
N LEU A 467 -3.06 0.87 -14.51
CA LEU A 467 -2.24 -0.17 -13.86
C LEU A 467 -3.10 -1.28 -13.26
N HIS A 468 -4.14 -0.90 -12.51
CA HIS A 468 -5.06 -1.81 -11.82
C HIS A 468 -5.80 -2.71 -12.80
N SER A 469 -6.23 -2.18 -13.96
CA SER A 469 -6.86 -3.00 -15.01
C SER A 469 -5.94 -4.07 -15.61
N ARG A 470 -4.63 -3.98 -15.38
CA ARG A 470 -3.62 -4.97 -15.78
C ARG A 470 -3.13 -5.83 -14.61
N GLY A 471 -3.78 -5.72 -13.45
CA GLY A 471 -3.39 -6.43 -12.22
C GLY A 471 -2.05 -5.97 -11.66
N ILE A 472 -1.67 -4.71 -11.90
CA ILE A 472 -0.45 -4.09 -11.37
C ILE A 472 -0.85 -3.15 -10.24
N ILE A 473 -0.24 -3.33 -9.07
CA ILE A 473 -0.39 -2.43 -7.90
C ILE A 473 0.88 -1.58 -7.81
N TYR A 474 0.76 -0.29 -7.56
CA TYR A 474 1.88 0.66 -7.60
C TYR A 474 2.66 0.74 -6.26
N ARG A 475 1.95 0.83 -5.12
CA ARG A 475 2.44 0.67 -3.74
C ARG A 475 3.44 1.69 -3.19
N ASP A 476 3.77 2.75 -3.94
CA ASP A 476 4.59 3.86 -3.42
C ASP A 476 4.11 5.22 -3.95
N LEU A 477 2.79 5.46 -3.89
CA LEU A 477 2.21 6.74 -4.27
C LEU A 477 2.57 7.83 -3.25
N LYS A 478 3.25 8.87 -3.72
CA LYS A 478 3.60 10.07 -2.97
C LYS A 478 3.99 11.21 -3.93
N PRO A 479 3.94 12.48 -3.52
CA PRO A 479 4.34 13.61 -4.35
C PRO A 479 5.76 13.51 -4.92
N GLU A 480 6.68 12.83 -4.23
CA GLU A 480 8.07 12.61 -4.68
C GLU A 480 8.15 11.72 -5.93
N ASN A 481 7.20 10.80 -6.10
CA ASN A 481 7.13 9.87 -7.24
C ASN A 481 6.17 10.36 -8.34
N ILE A 482 5.77 11.63 -8.29
CA ILE A 482 4.97 12.28 -9.33
C ILE A 482 5.83 13.38 -9.97
N ILE A 483 6.20 13.20 -11.24
CA ILE A 483 6.96 14.20 -12.00
C ILE A 483 6.07 14.83 -13.05
N LEU A 484 6.21 16.13 -13.24
CA LEU A 484 5.50 16.91 -14.24
C LEU A 484 6.23 16.85 -15.58
N ASP A 485 5.49 16.66 -16.67
CA ASP A 485 6.03 16.81 -18.02
C ASP A 485 6.24 18.30 -18.37
N HIS A 486 6.72 18.57 -19.58
CA HIS A 486 6.96 19.94 -20.08
C HIS A 486 5.67 20.77 -20.25
N ARG A 487 4.49 20.13 -20.22
CA ARG A 487 3.17 20.78 -20.31
C ARG A 487 2.52 20.94 -18.94
N GLY A 488 3.10 20.38 -17.88
CA GLY A 488 2.59 20.40 -16.52
C GLY A 488 1.67 19.23 -16.15
N TYR A 489 1.54 18.20 -17.01
CA TYR A 489 0.78 16.99 -16.65
C TYR A 489 1.59 16.10 -15.71
N ALA A 490 0.93 15.55 -14.70
CA ALA A 490 1.53 14.64 -13.75
C ALA A 490 1.70 13.23 -14.33
N LYS A 491 2.88 12.64 -14.10
CA LYS A 491 3.21 11.26 -14.46
C LYS A 491 3.75 10.51 -13.26
N LEU A 492 3.27 9.29 -13.04
CA LEU A 492 3.86 8.36 -12.08
C LEU A 492 5.23 7.89 -12.57
N VAL A 493 6.24 8.00 -11.72
CA VAL A 493 7.59 7.51 -11.95
C VAL A 493 7.95 6.45 -10.91
N ASP A 494 9.11 5.81 -11.03
CA ASP A 494 9.64 4.84 -10.05
C ASP A 494 8.72 3.65 -9.74
N PHE A 495 8.91 2.56 -10.49
CA PHE A 495 8.11 1.34 -10.37
C PHE A 495 8.81 0.28 -9.51
N GLY A 496 9.78 0.68 -8.67
CA GLY A 496 10.57 -0.23 -7.84
C GLY A 496 9.73 -1.07 -6.87
N PHE A 497 8.62 -0.51 -6.36
CA PHE A 497 7.66 -1.24 -5.51
C PHE A 497 6.42 -1.72 -6.25
N ALA A 498 6.28 -1.42 -7.55
CA ALA A 498 5.14 -1.90 -8.30
C ALA A 498 5.22 -3.44 -8.45
N LYS A 499 4.06 -4.10 -8.40
CA LYS A 499 3.98 -5.56 -8.50
C LYS A 499 2.80 -5.98 -9.36
N LYS A 500 3.06 -6.85 -10.33
CA LYS A 500 2.01 -7.53 -11.09
C LYS A 500 1.53 -8.73 -10.26
N VAL A 501 0.39 -8.56 -9.61
CA VAL A 501 -0.22 -9.56 -8.72
C VAL A 501 -1.29 -10.36 -9.46
N GLY A 502 -1.92 -9.76 -10.47
CA GLY A 502 -3.07 -10.33 -11.18
C GLY A 502 -4.38 -9.78 -10.64
N LEU A 503 -5.45 -9.88 -11.43
CA LEU A 503 -6.75 -9.34 -11.06
C LEU A 503 -7.35 -10.12 -9.89
N GLY A 504 -7.70 -9.41 -8.82
CA GLY A 504 -8.32 -9.99 -7.62
C GLY A 504 -7.43 -10.99 -6.88
N LYS A 505 -6.11 -10.77 -6.91
CA LYS A 505 -5.14 -11.50 -6.12
C LYS A 505 -4.47 -10.54 -5.14
N LYS A 506 -4.09 -11.04 -3.96
CA LYS A 506 -3.40 -10.27 -2.92
C LYS A 506 -1.90 -10.56 -2.89
N THR A 507 -1.15 -9.64 -2.30
CA THR A 507 0.27 -9.78 -1.98
C THR A 507 0.49 -9.41 -0.51
N TRP A 508 1.54 -9.94 0.11
CA TRP A 508 1.84 -9.73 1.53
C TRP A 508 3.20 -9.05 1.78
N THR A 509 3.93 -8.71 0.71
CA THR A 509 5.20 -8.00 0.85
C THR A 509 4.97 -6.60 1.41
N PHE A 510 5.35 -6.36 2.67
CA PHE A 510 5.32 -5.03 3.26
C PHE A 510 6.25 -4.11 2.48
N CYS A 511 5.71 -3.04 1.88
CA CYS A 511 6.48 -2.00 1.22
C CYS A 511 5.70 -0.69 1.14
N GLY A 512 6.41 0.40 0.84
CA GLY A 512 5.85 1.72 0.60
C GLY A 512 6.50 2.78 1.47
N THR A 513 5.95 3.99 1.47
CA THR A 513 6.42 5.09 2.32
C THR A 513 5.56 5.12 3.60
N PRO A 514 6.13 5.04 4.82
CA PRO A 514 5.39 4.78 6.07
C PRO A 514 4.09 5.59 6.23
N GLU A 515 4.14 6.87 5.87
CA GLU A 515 3.04 7.82 6.02
C GLU A 515 1.91 7.63 4.99
N TYR A 516 2.13 6.79 3.98
CA TYR A 516 1.20 6.43 2.91
C TYR A 516 0.77 4.96 2.97
N VAL A 517 1.40 4.14 3.82
CA VAL A 517 1.11 2.70 3.88
C VAL A 517 -0.30 2.47 4.40
N ALA A 518 -1.05 1.61 3.70
CA ALA A 518 -2.40 1.26 4.07
C ALA A 518 -2.46 0.31 5.28
N PRO A 519 -3.52 0.36 6.12
CA PRO A 519 -3.59 -0.42 7.36
C PRO A 519 -3.50 -1.92 7.11
N GLU A 520 -4.06 -2.43 6.02
CA GLU A 520 -4.00 -3.84 5.62
C GLU A 520 -2.58 -4.31 5.29
N ILE A 521 -1.69 -3.41 4.84
CA ILE A 521 -0.26 -3.69 4.67
C ILE A 521 0.42 -3.77 6.03
N ILE A 522 0.12 -2.82 6.93
CA ILE A 522 0.69 -2.77 8.30
C ILE A 522 0.28 -4.00 9.10
N LEU A 523 -0.99 -4.38 9.02
CA LEU A 523 -1.57 -5.55 9.66
C LEU A 523 -1.28 -6.85 8.91
N ASN A 524 -0.54 -6.79 7.79
CA ASN A 524 -0.18 -7.94 6.96
C ASN A 524 -1.36 -8.87 6.63
N LYS A 525 -2.55 -8.28 6.40
CA LYS A 525 -3.79 -9.00 6.03
C LYS A 525 -3.83 -9.39 4.55
N GLY A 526 -2.77 -9.07 3.81
CA GLY A 526 -2.75 -9.12 2.36
C GLY A 526 -3.35 -7.85 1.78
N HIS A 527 -2.74 -7.33 0.72
CA HIS A 527 -3.17 -6.12 0.04
C HIS A 527 -3.29 -6.32 -1.46
N ASP A 528 -4.20 -5.57 -2.06
CA ASP A 528 -4.46 -5.53 -3.50
C ASP A 528 -4.43 -4.07 -4.00
N VAL A 529 -5.16 -3.78 -5.08
CA VAL A 529 -5.27 -2.44 -5.68
C VAL A 529 -5.83 -1.39 -4.73
N SER A 530 -6.58 -1.79 -3.69
CA SER A 530 -7.17 -0.89 -2.69
C SER A 530 -6.13 -0.08 -1.90
N ALA A 531 -4.93 -0.63 -1.69
CA ALA A 531 -3.85 0.06 -1.01
C ALA A 531 -3.38 1.33 -1.76
N ASP A 532 -3.49 1.36 -3.09
CA ASP A 532 -3.17 2.55 -3.88
C ASP A 532 -4.27 3.64 -3.72
N TYR A 533 -5.53 3.25 -3.52
CA TYR A 533 -6.63 4.18 -3.24
C TYR A 533 -6.52 4.79 -1.84
N TRP A 534 -6.07 4.02 -0.85
CA TRP A 534 -5.70 4.57 0.45
C TRP A 534 -4.62 5.64 0.30
N SER A 535 -3.52 5.30 -0.39
CA SER A 535 -2.41 6.22 -0.66
C SER A 535 -2.86 7.46 -1.43
N LEU A 536 -3.85 7.33 -2.33
CA LEU A 536 -4.46 8.44 -3.06
C LEU A 536 -5.23 9.37 -2.10
N GLY A 537 -5.95 8.83 -1.11
CA GLY A 537 -6.60 9.61 -0.07
C GLY A 537 -5.59 10.46 0.72
N ILE A 538 -4.48 9.85 1.15
CA ILE A 538 -3.38 10.56 1.82
C ILE A 538 -2.77 11.63 0.91
N LEU A 539 -2.55 11.32 -0.37
CA LEU A 539 -2.03 12.26 -1.36
C LEU A 539 -2.96 13.49 -1.47
N VAL A 540 -4.26 13.28 -1.69
CA VAL A 540 -5.24 14.37 -1.83
C VAL A 540 -5.29 15.23 -0.57
N PHE A 541 -5.29 14.60 0.61
CA PHE A 541 -5.21 15.33 1.88
C PHE A 541 -3.93 16.18 1.97
N GLU A 542 -2.78 15.62 1.61
CA GLU A 542 -1.51 16.33 1.66
C GLU A 542 -1.47 17.50 0.67
N LEU A 543 -2.02 17.32 -0.54
CA LEU A 543 -2.13 18.38 -1.54
C LEU A 543 -3.00 19.55 -1.04
N LEU A 544 -4.15 19.29 -0.41
CA LEU A 544 -5.06 20.33 0.07
C LEU A 544 -4.57 21.02 1.35
N SER A 545 -4.06 20.25 2.30
CA SER A 545 -3.73 20.76 3.63
C SER A 545 -2.29 21.25 3.76
N GLY A 546 -1.40 20.80 2.87
CA GLY A 546 0.04 20.98 3.05
C GLY A 546 0.57 20.27 4.29
N ARG A 547 -0.12 19.24 4.79
CA ARG A 547 0.20 18.47 6.00
C ARG A 547 0.00 16.98 5.75
N LEU A 548 0.70 16.15 6.50
CA LEU A 548 0.47 14.71 6.51
C LEU A 548 -0.71 14.38 7.43
N VAL A 549 -1.41 13.29 7.11
CA VAL A 549 -2.26 12.61 8.09
C VAL A 549 -1.31 12.01 9.12
N ILE A 550 -1.25 12.59 10.32
CA ILE A 550 -0.46 12.01 11.41
C ILE A 550 -1.36 10.96 12.08
N TYR A 551 -0.93 9.71 12.05
CA TYR A 551 -1.50 8.63 12.87
C TYR A 551 -1.03 8.75 14.32
#